data_AF-A0A840X988-F1
#
_entry.id   AF-A0A840X988-F1
#
_cell.length_a   1.000
_cell.length_b   1.000
_cell.length_c   1.000
_cell.angle_alpha   90.00
_cell.angle_beta   90.00
_cell.angle_gamma   90.00
#
_symmetry.space_group_name_H-M   'P 1'
#
loop_
_entity.id
_entity.type
_entity.pdbx_description
1 polymer ?
#
loop_
_entity_poly.entity_id
_entity_poly.type
_entity_poly.pdbx_seq_one_letter_code
_entity_poly.pdbx_strand_id
1 'polypeptide(L)'
;MRRSPALRPRFAVVRHGAPAATALVGGILAGLLSSLLTGCSPAAPANPGSLALPGPVTAADVTVTADVYRSRIDPSRGGIQLSVRNDAAVPLTVVEARLDSDALATTIVRERTTVIPAGATRDLAMRLTAVACPAGESVPRGTPPPDAVLVVRLIDGSTAAVTVPTTDRLGQWADWVAVECLAVAVDQQVALAVRHDPARDAGPLIGLLLDIEPRPALPGLAEESRVAVQSLSDTVLFGLVDAASGERITSAPLPAGAAGGAGAVSIPLLLTPARCDAHALADDKQGTLFRVGVVVDGTPGTVTIVADAATKAALYDAYTRACGL
;
A
#
# COMPACT_ATOMS: atom_id res chain seq x y z
N MET A 1 5.93 -46.03 2.78
CA MET A 1 5.24 -44.82 3.29
C MET A 1 5.07 -43.86 2.13
N ARG A 2 3.81 -43.61 1.73
CA ARG A 2 3.43 -42.85 0.54
C ARG A 2 3.51 -41.34 0.83
N ARG A 3 4.13 -40.58 -0.06
CA ARG A 3 4.15 -39.11 -0.05
C ARG A 3 2.80 -38.58 -0.57
N SER A 4 2.12 -37.76 0.23
CA SER A 4 0.95 -36.99 -0.20
C SER A 4 1.39 -35.73 -0.97
N PRO A 5 0.76 -35.38 -2.10
CA PRO A 5 1.01 -34.12 -2.78
C PRO A 5 0.21 -32.97 -2.17
N ALA A 6 0.87 -31.83 -2.01
CA ALA A 6 0.31 -30.58 -1.50
C ALA A 6 -0.75 -30.01 -2.47
N LEU A 7 -1.94 -29.69 -1.95
CA LEU A 7 -2.95 -28.89 -2.64
C LEU A 7 -2.50 -27.42 -2.69
N ARG A 8 -2.48 -26.86 -3.91
CA ARG A 8 -2.38 -25.40 -4.13
C ARG A 8 -3.77 -24.76 -4.09
N PRO A 9 -3.97 -23.60 -3.46
CA PRO A 9 -5.22 -22.85 -3.58
C PRO A 9 -5.32 -22.18 -4.96
N ARG A 10 -6.49 -22.33 -5.60
CA ARG A 10 -6.87 -21.67 -6.85
C ARG A 10 -7.49 -20.32 -6.53
N PHE A 11 -6.89 -19.23 -7.03
CA PHE A 11 -7.53 -17.91 -7.04
C PHE A 11 -8.51 -17.81 -8.21
N ALA A 12 -9.77 -17.46 -7.93
CA ALA A 12 -10.78 -17.18 -8.94
C ALA A 12 -10.74 -15.70 -9.34
N VAL A 13 -10.58 -15.44 -10.64
CA VAL A 13 -10.67 -14.11 -11.25
C VAL A 13 -12.07 -13.94 -11.86
N VAL A 14 -12.87 -13.02 -11.32
CA VAL A 14 -14.15 -12.63 -11.91
C VAL A 14 -13.89 -11.53 -12.94
N ARG A 15 -14.12 -11.82 -14.23
CA ARG A 15 -14.14 -10.84 -15.31
C ARG A 15 -15.56 -10.27 -15.44
N HIS A 16 -15.70 -8.95 -15.47
CA HIS A 16 -16.92 -8.29 -15.93
C HIS A 16 -16.65 -7.63 -17.28
N GLY A 17 -17.46 -8.02 -18.26
CA GLY A 17 -17.39 -7.57 -19.64
C GLY A 17 -17.94 -6.15 -19.81
N ALA A 18 -17.34 -5.41 -20.74
CA ALA A 18 -17.87 -4.15 -21.24
C ALA A 18 -18.87 -4.44 -22.37
N PRO A 19 -19.98 -3.67 -22.50
CA PRO A 19 -20.72 -3.60 -23.74
C PRO A 19 -20.15 -2.50 -24.65
N ALA A 20 -20.02 -2.86 -25.93
CA ALA A 20 -19.74 -1.99 -27.06
C ALA A 20 -21.05 -1.35 -27.59
N ALA A 21 -20.97 -0.13 -28.12
CA ALA A 21 -21.92 0.45 -29.08
C ALA A 21 -21.47 1.87 -29.47
N THR A 22 -21.71 2.46 -30.64
CA THR A 22 -21.95 2.06 -32.03
C THR A 22 -21.71 3.36 -32.80
N ALA A 23 -20.94 3.33 -33.89
CA ALA A 23 -20.73 4.49 -34.76
C ALA A 23 -21.98 4.81 -35.58
N LEU A 24 -22.22 6.09 -35.87
CA LEU A 24 -23.17 6.50 -36.90
C LEU A 24 -22.57 7.59 -37.79
N VAL A 25 -22.73 7.33 -39.08
CA VAL A 25 -22.24 8.04 -40.26
C VAL A 25 -23.33 8.97 -40.81
N GLY A 26 -22.93 10.10 -41.41
CA GLY A 26 -23.76 10.91 -42.30
C GLY A 26 -23.23 12.35 -42.33
N GLY A 27 -23.11 13.07 -43.44
CA GLY A 27 -23.45 12.82 -44.82
C GLY A 27 -22.95 14.02 -45.65
N ILE A 28 -22.77 13.78 -46.93
CA ILE A 28 -22.21 14.64 -47.97
C ILE A 28 -23.15 15.82 -48.29
N LEU A 29 -22.63 17.02 -48.56
CA LEU A 29 -23.24 17.93 -49.52
C LEU A 29 -22.20 18.75 -50.29
N ALA A 30 -22.26 18.63 -51.62
CA ALA A 30 -21.47 19.35 -52.59
C ALA A 30 -22.11 20.70 -52.94
N GLY A 31 -21.28 21.70 -53.25
CA GLY A 31 -21.70 22.97 -53.82
C GLY A 31 -20.58 23.56 -54.67
N LEU A 32 -20.70 23.42 -55.99
CA LEU A 32 -19.94 24.16 -56.98
C LEU A 32 -20.33 25.64 -56.95
N LEU A 33 -19.35 26.55 -57.04
CA LEU A 33 -19.56 27.85 -57.69
C LEU A 33 -18.25 28.34 -58.32
N SER A 34 -18.33 28.67 -59.61
CA SER A 34 -17.22 29.05 -60.47
C SER A 34 -16.92 30.55 -60.45
N SER A 35 -15.64 30.85 -60.68
CA SER A 35 -15.04 31.99 -61.42
C SER A 35 -15.14 33.42 -60.85
N LEU A 36 -13.97 34.07 -60.71
CA LEU A 36 -13.54 35.23 -61.52
C LEU A 36 -12.04 35.53 -61.26
N LEU A 37 -11.32 35.90 -62.31
CA LEU A 37 -9.90 36.30 -62.30
C LEU A 37 -9.73 37.74 -61.80
N THR A 38 -8.70 38.00 -60.99
CA THR A 38 -7.94 39.26 -60.99
C THR A 38 -6.55 39.03 -60.38
N GLY A 39 -5.52 39.48 -61.09
CA GLY A 39 -4.12 39.38 -60.67
C GLY A 39 -3.72 40.47 -59.68
N CYS A 40 -2.90 40.08 -58.70
CA CYS A 40 -1.99 40.93 -57.94
C CYS A 40 -0.73 40.12 -57.68
N SER A 41 0.43 40.60 -58.14
CA SER A 41 1.73 39.99 -57.81
C SER A 41 1.98 40.06 -56.30
N PRO A 42 2.13 38.94 -55.58
CA PRO A 42 2.68 38.95 -54.24
C PRO A 42 4.20 38.91 -54.35
N ALA A 43 4.86 39.91 -53.77
CA ALA A 43 6.26 39.80 -53.38
C ALA A 43 6.47 38.48 -52.63
N ALA A 44 7.59 37.80 -52.91
CA ALA A 44 7.93 36.54 -52.27
C ALA A 44 7.77 36.66 -50.74
N PRO A 45 6.90 35.86 -50.10
CA PRO A 45 6.83 35.85 -48.65
C PRO A 45 8.19 35.39 -48.12
N ALA A 46 8.79 36.20 -47.24
CA ALA A 46 9.88 35.74 -46.38
C ALA A 46 9.37 34.48 -45.68
N ASN A 47 10.04 33.35 -45.92
CA ASN A 47 9.62 32.02 -45.52
C ASN A 47 9.37 31.96 -44.00
N PRO A 48 8.12 32.07 -43.50
CA PRO A 48 7.82 32.10 -42.08
C PRO A 48 7.59 30.65 -41.63
N GLY A 49 8.58 29.80 -41.89
CA GLY A 49 8.36 28.36 -41.91
C GLY A 49 9.60 27.48 -41.89
N SER A 50 10.79 28.02 -41.56
CA SER A 50 11.81 27.14 -40.97
C SER A 50 11.46 26.93 -39.50
N LEU A 51 10.34 26.23 -39.25
CA LEU A 51 10.22 25.45 -38.03
C LEU A 51 11.38 24.46 -38.14
N ALA A 52 12.46 24.72 -37.40
CA ALA A 52 13.47 23.70 -37.19
C ALA A 52 12.70 22.43 -36.82
N LEU A 53 12.83 21.38 -37.63
CA LEU A 53 12.33 20.06 -37.28
C LEU A 53 12.77 19.83 -35.84
N PRO A 54 11.85 19.57 -34.89
CA PRO A 54 12.25 19.31 -33.52
C PRO A 54 13.32 18.22 -33.59
N GLY A 55 14.50 18.55 -33.05
CA GLY A 55 15.62 17.62 -33.00
C GLY A 55 15.19 16.33 -32.31
N PRO A 56 15.98 15.26 -32.42
CA PRO A 56 15.69 14.03 -31.69
C PRO A 56 15.51 14.35 -30.20
N VAL A 57 14.31 14.07 -29.67
CA VAL A 57 14.03 14.21 -28.24
C VAL A 57 14.86 13.15 -27.53
N THR A 58 15.85 13.58 -26.76
CA THR A 58 16.72 12.72 -25.97
C THR A 58 16.22 12.61 -24.53
N ALA A 59 16.76 11.68 -23.75
CA ALA A 59 16.45 11.58 -22.32
C ALA A 59 16.71 12.89 -21.55
N ALA A 60 17.63 13.73 -22.05
CA ALA A 60 17.94 15.04 -21.46
C ALA A 60 16.84 16.09 -21.69
N ASP A 61 15.94 15.87 -22.64
CA ASP A 61 14.82 16.77 -22.95
C ASP A 61 13.56 16.46 -22.12
N VAL A 62 13.62 15.41 -21.28
CA VAL A 62 12.53 15.00 -20.40
C VAL A 62 12.66 15.68 -19.05
N THR A 63 12.05 16.86 -18.94
CA THR A 63 11.93 17.56 -17.65
C THR A 63 10.69 17.07 -16.92
N VAL A 64 10.90 16.37 -15.81
CA VAL A 64 9.85 15.80 -14.97
C VAL A 64 10.20 15.96 -13.50
N THR A 65 9.17 16.13 -12.68
CA THR A 65 9.25 16.06 -11.23
C THR A 65 8.37 14.94 -10.72
N ALA A 66 8.80 14.27 -9.64
CA ALA A 66 8.11 13.12 -9.11
C ALA A 66 8.01 13.12 -7.58
N ASP A 67 6.87 12.66 -7.06
CA ASP A 67 6.66 12.40 -5.64
C ASP A 67 6.04 11.02 -5.44
N VAL A 68 6.42 10.38 -4.34
CA VAL A 68 5.79 9.14 -3.88
C VAL A 68 4.85 9.46 -2.71
N TYR A 69 3.68 8.85 -2.74
CA TYR A 69 2.72 8.95 -1.64
C TYR A 69 1.74 7.78 -1.67
N ARG A 70 0.99 7.61 -0.59
CA ARG A 70 -0.08 6.61 -0.47
C ARG A 70 -1.40 7.33 -0.27
N SER A 71 -2.31 7.13 -1.21
CA SER A 71 -3.69 7.60 -1.07
C SER A 71 -4.42 6.80 0.01
N ARG A 72 -5.60 7.28 0.43
CA ARG A 72 -6.40 6.63 1.48
C ARG A 72 -6.75 5.16 1.16
N ILE A 73 -6.84 4.78 -0.11
CA ILE A 73 -7.21 3.41 -0.52
C ILE A 73 -6.01 2.48 -0.64
N ASP A 74 -4.80 3.03 -0.77
CA ASP A 74 -3.59 2.26 -1.07
C ASP A 74 -3.17 1.29 0.03
N PRO A 75 -3.25 1.61 1.34
CA PRO A 75 -2.97 0.65 2.40
C PRO A 75 -3.75 -0.67 2.27
N SER A 76 -5.06 -0.58 1.99
CA SER A 76 -5.90 -1.76 1.81
C SER A 76 -5.59 -2.60 0.57
N ARG A 77 -4.85 -2.04 -0.40
CA ARG A 77 -4.51 -2.66 -1.67
C ARG A 77 -3.02 -3.03 -1.78
N GLY A 78 -2.23 -2.76 -0.75
CA GLY A 78 -0.76 -2.87 -0.81
C GLY A 78 -0.15 -1.93 -1.86
N GLY A 79 -0.74 -0.75 -2.05
CA GLY A 79 -0.37 0.19 -3.11
C GLY A 79 0.52 1.35 -2.65
N ILE A 80 1.08 2.02 -3.66
CA ILE A 80 1.71 3.34 -3.59
C ILE A 80 1.44 4.08 -4.91
N GLN A 81 1.44 5.41 -4.88
CA GLN A 81 1.34 6.26 -6.06
C GLN A 81 2.71 6.86 -6.37
N LEU A 82 3.08 6.84 -7.65
CA LEU A 82 4.11 7.70 -8.21
C LEU A 82 3.41 8.84 -8.95
N SER A 83 3.39 10.02 -8.35
CA SER A 83 2.87 11.26 -8.96
C SER A 83 3.95 11.84 -9.85
N VAL A 84 3.71 11.89 -11.15
CA VAL A 84 4.66 12.40 -12.14
C VAL A 84 4.08 13.65 -12.77
N ARG A 85 4.79 14.78 -12.65
CA ARG A 85 4.50 16.01 -13.38
C ARG A 85 5.39 16.10 -14.62
N ASN A 86 4.77 16.36 -15.75
CA ASN A 86 5.47 16.67 -16.99
C ASN A 86 5.72 18.18 -17.06
N ASP A 87 6.97 18.57 -16.89
CA ASP A 87 7.41 19.97 -16.92
C ASP A 87 7.82 20.40 -18.34
N ALA A 88 7.81 19.48 -19.31
CA ALA A 88 8.08 19.77 -20.71
C ALA A 88 6.86 20.40 -21.42
N ALA A 89 7.13 21.02 -22.58
CA ALA A 89 6.11 21.65 -23.41
C ALA A 89 5.31 20.68 -24.30
N VAL A 90 5.68 19.40 -24.32
CA VAL A 90 5.05 18.35 -25.14
C VAL A 90 4.53 17.20 -24.27
N PRO A 91 3.50 16.45 -24.71
CA PRO A 91 3.03 15.29 -23.96
C PRO A 91 4.11 14.21 -23.80
N LEU A 92 4.21 13.66 -22.60
CA LEU A 92 5.09 12.55 -22.29
C LEU A 92 4.30 11.23 -22.32
N THR A 93 4.82 10.21 -23.01
CA THR A 93 4.23 8.87 -22.98
C THR A 93 5.11 7.94 -22.15
N VAL A 94 4.69 7.66 -20.92
CA VAL A 94 5.37 6.69 -20.03
C VAL A 94 4.81 5.31 -20.33
N VAL A 95 5.63 4.38 -20.80
CA VAL A 95 5.22 2.99 -21.08
C VAL A 95 5.42 2.08 -19.87
N GLU A 96 6.39 2.42 -19.03
CA GLU A 96 6.72 1.70 -17.81
C GLU A 96 7.27 2.68 -16.76
N ALA A 97 7.01 2.40 -15.48
CA ALA A 97 7.64 3.10 -14.37
C ALA A 97 8.20 2.07 -13.38
N ARG A 98 9.37 2.39 -12.82
CA ARG A 98 10.01 1.61 -11.74
C ARG A 98 10.30 2.50 -10.55
N LEU A 99 10.27 1.93 -9.36
CA LEU A 99 10.82 2.55 -8.14
C LEU A 99 11.95 1.67 -7.61
N ASP A 100 13.14 2.24 -7.55
CA ASP A 100 14.37 1.58 -7.11
C ASP A 100 14.82 2.18 -5.77
N SER A 101 15.11 1.30 -4.81
CA SER A 101 15.61 1.68 -3.48
C SER A 101 16.25 0.48 -2.80
N ASP A 102 17.33 0.71 -2.06
CA ASP A 102 17.96 -0.31 -1.21
C ASP A 102 17.04 -0.78 -0.06
N ALA A 103 15.98 -0.01 0.25
CA ALA A 103 14.97 -0.41 1.22
C ALA A 103 13.97 -1.43 0.66
N LEU A 104 14.06 -1.80 -0.62
CA LEU A 104 13.21 -2.80 -1.26
C LEU A 104 13.98 -4.09 -1.50
N ALA A 105 13.35 -5.23 -1.21
CA ALA A 105 13.90 -6.54 -1.56
C ALA A 105 13.90 -6.76 -3.09
N THR A 106 12.95 -6.14 -3.79
CA THR A 106 12.84 -6.14 -5.25
C THR A 106 12.26 -4.82 -5.74
N THR A 107 12.76 -4.30 -6.86
CA THR A 107 12.21 -3.14 -7.58
C THR A 107 10.69 -3.23 -7.74
N ILE A 108 9.99 -2.11 -7.52
CA ILE A 108 8.57 -2.01 -7.84
C ILE A 108 8.44 -1.66 -9.32
N VAL A 109 7.67 -2.44 -10.08
CA VAL A 109 7.50 -2.25 -11.53
C VAL A 109 6.03 -2.06 -11.89
N ARG A 110 5.75 -1.14 -12.81
CA ARG A 110 4.44 -0.91 -13.41
C ARG A 110 4.55 -0.81 -14.93
N GLU A 111 4.12 -1.84 -15.63
CA GLU A 111 4.06 -1.91 -17.10
C GLU A 111 2.67 -1.48 -17.62
N ARG A 112 2.45 -0.16 -17.74
CA ARG A 112 1.21 0.37 -18.30
C ARG A 112 1.45 1.73 -18.95
N THR A 113 1.16 1.81 -20.24
CA THR A 113 1.19 3.07 -21.01
C THR A 113 0.30 4.13 -20.38
N THR A 114 0.85 5.31 -20.14
CA THR A 114 0.18 6.48 -19.60
C THR A 114 0.70 7.72 -20.29
N VAL A 115 -0.21 8.51 -20.87
CA VAL A 115 0.12 9.81 -21.47
C VAL A 115 -0.06 10.88 -20.41
N ILE A 116 0.98 11.67 -20.20
CA ILE A 116 1.02 12.82 -19.29
C ILE A 116 1.10 14.08 -20.16
N PRO A 117 0.00 14.84 -20.31
CA PRO A 117 0.02 16.08 -21.07
C PRO A 117 1.07 17.06 -20.55
N ALA A 118 1.50 17.99 -21.41
CA ALA A 118 2.41 19.08 -21.02
C ALA A 118 1.83 19.87 -19.83
N GLY A 119 2.67 20.13 -18.82
CA GLY A 119 2.30 20.85 -17.60
C GLY A 119 1.38 20.10 -16.63
N ALA A 120 0.95 18.88 -16.97
CA ALA A 120 0.01 18.10 -16.17
C ALA A 120 0.72 17.09 -15.25
N THR A 121 0.01 16.69 -14.20
CA THR A 121 0.41 15.61 -13.28
C THR A 121 -0.46 14.38 -13.49
N ARG A 122 0.14 13.19 -13.38
CA ARG A 122 -0.58 11.91 -13.34
C ARG A 122 -0.04 11.02 -12.23
N ASP A 123 -0.97 10.42 -11.51
CA ASP A 123 -0.67 9.39 -10.51
C ASP A 123 -0.58 8.03 -11.18
N LEU A 124 0.57 7.40 -11.06
CA LEU A 124 0.82 6.05 -11.53
C LEU A 124 0.67 5.12 -10.33
N ALA A 125 -0.47 4.44 -10.23
CA ALA A 125 -0.69 3.45 -9.17
C ALA A 125 0.22 2.23 -9.36
N MET A 126 1.00 1.91 -8.33
CA MET A 126 1.96 0.81 -8.27
C MET A 126 1.66 -0.11 -7.08
N ARG A 127 2.19 -1.34 -7.11
CA ARG A 127 2.07 -2.30 -6.00
C ARG A 127 3.39 -2.34 -5.24
N LEU A 128 3.31 -2.20 -3.92
CA LEU A 128 4.47 -2.35 -3.05
C LEU A 128 4.98 -3.79 -3.11
N THR A 129 6.30 -3.92 -3.04
CA THR A 129 7.01 -5.19 -2.86
C THR A 129 7.48 -5.29 -1.40
N ALA A 130 8.10 -6.42 -1.03
CA ALA A 130 8.67 -6.58 0.30
C ALA A 130 9.82 -5.58 0.51
N VAL A 131 9.92 -5.08 1.74
CA VAL A 131 11.07 -4.27 2.18
C VAL A 131 12.30 -5.15 2.40
N ALA A 132 13.48 -4.59 2.14
CA ALA A 132 14.75 -5.18 2.54
C ALA A 132 15.13 -4.63 3.91
N CYS A 133 14.91 -5.44 4.95
CA CYS A 133 15.23 -5.04 6.31
C CYS A 133 16.65 -5.51 6.68
N PRO A 134 17.52 -4.61 7.19
CA PRO A 134 18.80 -5.02 7.73
C PRO A 134 18.58 -6.00 8.90
N ALA A 135 19.36 -7.08 8.93
CA ALA A 135 19.24 -8.07 9.99
C ALA A 135 19.72 -7.47 11.31
N GLY A 136 18.89 -7.58 12.36
CA GLY A 136 19.29 -7.21 13.72
C GLY A 136 19.38 -5.70 14.01
N GLU A 137 18.87 -4.83 13.12
CA GLU A 137 18.89 -3.39 13.34
C GLU A 137 17.52 -2.75 13.09
N SER A 138 17.15 -1.77 13.92
CA SER A 138 16.04 -0.89 13.63
C SER A 138 16.41 0.02 12.47
N VAL A 139 15.57 0.05 11.42
CA VAL A 139 15.83 0.92 10.26
C VAL A 139 15.89 2.38 10.72
N PRO A 140 16.91 3.16 10.30
CA PRO A 140 17.00 4.57 10.63
C PRO A 140 15.72 5.32 10.24
N ARG A 141 15.24 6.20 11.13
CA ARG A 141 14.14 7.10 10.79
C ARG A 141 14.54 7.98 9.61
N GLY A 142 13.63 8.16 8.66
CA GLY A 142 13.87 8.99 7.48
C GLY A 142 14.56 8.24 6.35
N THR A 143 14.20 6.96 6.12
CA THR A 143 14.59 6.24 4.90
C THR A 143 14.30 7.09 3.67
N PRO A 144 15.29 7.36 2.81
CA PRO A 144 15.08 8.15 1.60
C PRO A 144 14.01 7.50 0.71
N PRO A 145 13.18 8.30 0.03
CA PRO A 145 12.27 7.77 -0.98
C PRO A 145 13.05 7.10 -2.13
N PRO A 146 12.40 6.18 -2.87
CA PRO A 146 13.02 5.51 -4.01
C PRO A 146 13.26 6.49 -5.16
N ASP A 147 14.26 6.22 -5.99
CA ASP A 147 14.37 6.89 -7.29
C ASP A 147 13.34 6.28 -8.25
N ALA A 148 12.74 7.12 -9.09
CA ALA A 148 11.85 6.66 -10.14
C ALA A 148 12.62 6.50 -11.45
N VAL A 149 12.48 5.36 -12.11
CA VAL A 149 12.94 5.17 -13.49
C VAL A 149 11.73 5.11 -14.42
N LEU A 150 11.55 6.14 -15.24
CA LEU A 150 10.49 6.24 -16.22
C LEU A 150 11.00 5.75 -17.57
N VAL A 151 10.35 4.72 -18.13
CA VAL A 151 10.58 4.33 -19.52
C VAL A 151 9.59 5.11 -20.39
N VAL A 152 10.12 6.04 -21.17
CA VAL A 152 9.35 6.97 -21.98
C VAL A 152 9.46 6.62 -23.46
N ARG A 153 8.37 6.74 -24.19
CA ARG A 153 8.36 6.61 -25.65
C ARG A 153 8.75 7.94 -26.29
N LEU A 154 9.78 7.91 -27.12
CA LEU A 154 10.27 9.05 -27.89
C LEU A 154 9.49 9.21 -29.20
N ILE A 155 9.68 10.36 -29.85
CA ILE A 155 8.94 10.73 -31.08
C ILE A 155 9.25 9.81 -32.27
N ASP A 156 10.44 9.22 -32.31
CA ASP A 156 10.85 8.24 -33.32
C ASP A 156 10.30 6.82 -33.04
N GLY A 157 9.51 6.67 -31.98
CA GLY A 157 8.90 5.41 -31.55
C GLY A 157 9.78 4.56 -30.63
N SER A 158 11.07 4.90 -30.47
CA SER A 158 11.98 4.24 -29.54
C SER A 158 11.63 4.55 -28.07
N THR A 159 12.33 3.91 -27.13
CA THR A 159 12.15 4.16 -25.69
C THR A 159 13.44 4.58 -25.03
N ALA A 160 13.36 5.52 -24.09
CA ALA A 160 14.47 5.91 -23.23
C ALA A 160 14.10 5.71 -21.75
N ALA A 161 15.08 5.39 -20.92
CA ALA A 161 14.93 5.38 -19.46
C ALA A 161 15.41 6.72 -18.89
N VAL A 162 14.59 7.33 -18.03
CA VAL A 162 14.86 8.60 -17.35
C VAL A 162 14.80 8.35 -15.85
N THR A 163 15.90 8.61 -15.15
CA THR A 163 15.95 8.52 -13.69
C THR A 163 15.54 9.86 -13.10
N VAL A 164 14.60 9.84 -12.16
CA VAL A 164 13.98 11.01 -11.56
C VAL A 164 14.03 10.82 -10.04
N PRO A 165 14.77 11.66 -9.30
CA PRO A 165 14.70 11.61 -7.84
C PRO A 165 13.27 11.93 -7.41
N THR A 166 12.74 11.14 -6.48
CA THR A 166 11.41 11.39 -5.93
C THR A 166 11.48 12.08 -4.58
N THR A 167 10.36 12.67 -4.17
CA THR A 167 10.18 13.21 -2.82
C THR A 167 9.12 12.41 -2.06
N ASP A 168 9.29 12.26 -0.74
CA ASP A 168 8.27 11.72 0.16
C ASP A 168 7.56 12.85 0.90
N ARG A 169 6.68 13.55 0.18
CA ARG A 169 6.06 14.79 0.70
C ARG A 169 5.23 14.59 1.97
N LEU A 170 4.79 13.35 2.25
CA LEU A 170 3.95 13.01 3.39
C LEU A 170 4.68 12.18 4.46
N GLY A 171 5.97 11.85 4.27
CA GLY A 171 6.72 10.95 5.16
C GLY A 171 6.24 9.49 5.12
N GLN A 172 5.33 9.15 4.20
CA GLN A 172 4.63 7.87 4.19
C GLN A 172 5.48 6.72 3.69
N TRP A 173 6.51 7.00 2.88
CA TRP A 173 7.46 5.99 2.46
C TRP A 173 8.35 5.60 3.64
N ALA A 174 8.96 6.58 4.30
CA ALA A 174 9.82 6.34 5.44
C ALA A 174 9.06 5.62 6.58
N ASP A 175 7.84 6.07 6.87
CA ASP A 175 6.98 5.43 7.89
C ASP A 175 6.62 4.00 7.50
N TRP A 176 6.32 3.73 6.23
CA TRP A 176 6.01 2.38 5.77
C TRP A 176 7.21 1.45 5.90
N VAL A 177 8.41 1.86 5.46
CA VAL A 177 9.62 1.04 5.61
C VAL A 177 9.89 0.74 7.09
N ALA A 178 9.80 1.74 7.96
CA ALA A 178 10.03 1.58 9.39
C ALA A 178 9.03 0.57 10.02
N VAL A 179 7.74 0.66 9.66
CA VAL A 179 6.70 -0.24 10.17
C VAL A 179 6.91 -1.68 9.68
N GLU A 180 7.21 -1.88 8.40
CA GLU A 180 7.44 -3.22 7.86
C GLU A 180 8.68 -3.87 8.47
N CYS A 181 9.78 -3.11 8.64
CA CYS A 181 10.98 -3.67 9.25
C CYS A 181 10.86 -3.90 10.75
N LEU A 182 10.08 -3.10 11.46
CA LEU A 182 9.69 -3.43 12.82
C LEU A 182 8.91 -4.75 12.86
N ALA A 183 7.96 -4.96 11.95
CA ALA A 183 7.18 -6.20 11.89
C ALA A 183 8.06 -7.41 11.60
N VAL A 184 9.04 -7.30 10.69
CA VAL A 184 10.04 -8.35 10.44
C VAL A 184 10.87 -8.64 11.68
N ALA A 185 11.38 -7.61 12.37
CA ALA A 185 12.19 -7.79 13.58
C ALA A 185 11.40 -8.47 14.71
N VAL A 186 10.11 -8.13 14.86
CA VAL A 186 9.21 -8.79 15.81
C VAL A 186 8.97 -10.24 15.39
N ASP A 187 8.60 -10.50 14.14
CA ASP A 187 8.28 -11.85 13.66
C ASP A 187 9.49 -12.80 13.71
N GLN A 188 10.72 -12.29 13.63
CA GLN A 188 11.92 -13.13 13.82
C GLN A 188 12.05 -13.71 15.24
N GLN A 189 11.48 -13.05 16.25
CA GLN A 189 11.63 -13.44 17.66
C GLN A 189 10.35 -13.99 18.28
N VAL A 190 9.18 -13.47 17.88
CA VAL A 190 7.89 -13.88 18.43
C VAL A 190 6.83 -13.97 17.35
N ALA A 191 6.06 -15.06 17.36
CA ALA A 191 4.81 -15.13 16.62
C ALA A 191 3.69 -14.56 17.48
N LEU A 192 2.93 -13.62 16.92
CA LEU A 192 1.78 -13.01 17.58
C LEU A 192 0.49 -13.39 16.85
N ALA A 193 -0.51 -13.85 17.59
CA ALA A 193 -1.82 -14.18 17.05
C ALA A 193 -2.93 -13.76 18.02
N VAL A 194 -4.13 -13.58 17.49
CA VAL A 194 -5.33 -13.37 18.31
C VAL A 194 -6.34 -14.48 18.05
N ARG A 195 -7.09 -14.85 19.07
CA ARG A 195 -8.20 -15.81 18.99
C ARG A 195 -9.40 -15.33 19.80
N HIS A 196 -10.60 -15.62 19.33
CA HIS A 196 -11.82 -15.43 20.13
C HIS A 196 -11.82 -16.44 21.29
N ASP A 197 -12.22 -15.98 22.48
CA ASP A 197 -12.38 -16.81 23.66
C ASP A 197 -13.84 -16.80 24.15
N PRO A 198 -14.68 -17.73 23.67
CA PRO A 198 -16.09 -17.75 24.02
C PRO A 198 -16.35 -18.03 25.50
N ALA A 199 -15.38 -18.59 26.24
CA ALA A 199 -15.56 -18.87 27.66
C ALA A 199 -15.62 -17.58 28.52
N ARG A 200 -15.18 -16.45 27.95
CA ARG A 200 -15.20 -15.13 28.58
C ARG A 200 -16.27 -14.19 27.99
N ASP A 201 -17.07 -14.67 27.04
CA ASP A 201 -18.23 -13.91 26.55
C ASP A 201 -19.25 -13.76 27.69
N ALA A 202 -19.68 -12.52 27.98
CA ALA A 202 -20.64 -12.23 29.03
C ALA A 202 -21.41 -10.92 28.75
N GLY A 203 -22.69 -11.04 28.40
CA GLY A 203 -23.50 -9.87 28.02
C GLY A 203 -22.86 -9.12 26.84
N PRO A 204 -22.49 -7.84 26.99
CA PRO A 204 -21.83 -7.07 25.93
C PRO A 204 -20.30 -7.34 25.83
N LEU A 205 -19.74 -8.16 26.72
CA LEU A 205 -18.31 -8.48 26.74
C LEU A 205 -18.00 -9.65 25.80
N ILE A 206 -16.91 -9.53 25.06
CA ILE A 206 -16.41 -10.52 24.11
C ILE A 206 -14.99 -10.91 24.54
N GLY A 207 -14.72 -12.20 24.70
CA GLY A 207 -13.40 -12.68 25.10
C GLY A 207 -12.40 -12.69 23.96
N LEU A 208 -11.16 -12.26 24.23
CA LEU A 208 -10.04 -12.33 23.29
C LEU A 208 -8.82 -12.96 23.98
N LEU A 209 -8.08 -13.79 23.25
CA LEU A 209 -6.75 -14.24 23.64
C LEU A 209 -5.73 -13.61 22.69
N LEU A 210 -4.70 -12.99 23.25
CA LEU A 210 -3.46 -12.66 22.54
C LEU A 210 -2.46 -13.78 22.81
N ASP A 211 -2.16 -14.56 21.80
CA ASP A 211 -1.13 -15.59 21.86
C ASP A 211 0.22 -15.01 21.44
N ILE A 212 1.22 -15.32 22.26
CA ILE A 212 2.62 -14.91 22.08
C ILE A 212 3.45 -16.19 22.13
N GLU A 213 4.03 -16.57 21.01
CA GLU A 213 4.87 -17.75 20.89
C GLU A 213 6.31 -17.33 20.56
N PRO A 214 7.27 -17.50 21.49
CA PRO A 214 8.67 -17.27 21.22
C PRO A 214 9.16 -18.17 20.08
N ARG A 215 9.92 -17.60 19.14
CA ARG A 215 10.60 -18.37 18.09
C ARG A 215 11.97 -18.81 18.59
N PRO A 216 12.46 -19.99 18.16
CA PRO A 216 13.83 -20.38 18.42
C PRO A 216 14.79 -19.33 17.85
N ALA A 217 15.82 -18.97 18.63
CA ALA A 217 16.84 -18.06 18.15
C ALA A 217 17.45 -18.58 16.84
N LEU A 218 17.48 -17.74 15.81
CA LEU A 218 18.20 -18.08 14.58
C LEU A 218 19.70 -18.08 14.88
N PRO A 219 20.46 -19.09 14.41
CA PRO A 219 21.91 -19.08 14.55
C PRO A 219 22.52 -17.80 13.97
N GLY A 220 23.25 -17.04 14.78
CA GLY A 220 23.94 -15.81 14.35
C GLY A 220 23.20 -14.49 14.66
N LEU A 221 22.00 -14.53 15.24
CA LEU A 221 21.42 -13.36 15.91
C LEU A 221 22.01 -13.26 17.32
N ALA A 222 22.27 -12.03 17.79
CA ALA A 222 22.72 -11.82 19.15
C ALA A 222 21.62 -12.29 20.13
N GLU A 223 21.99 -13.08 21.14
CA GLU A 223 21.13 -13.54 22.25
C GLU A 223 20.43 -12.37 23.01
N GLU A 224 20.84 -11.14 22.73
CA GLU A 224 20.41 -9.93 23.42
C GLU A 224 19.30 -9.16 22.69
N SER A 225 19.01 -9.48 21.41
CA SER A 225 17.86 -8.85 20.75
C SER A 225 16.58 -9.33 21.40
N ARG A 226 15.84 -8.42 22.04
CA ARG A 226 14.69 -8.75 22.88
C ARG A 226 13.48 -7.93 22.45
N VAL A 227 12.47 -8.63 21.95
CA VAL A 227 11.12 -8.08 21.79
C VAL A 227 10.40 -8.11 23.14
N ALA A 228 9.99 -6.94 23.62
CA ALA A 228 9.03 -6.80 24.70
C ALA A 228 7.67 -6.42 24.13
N VAL A 229 6.66 -7.27 24.37
CA VAL A 229 5.27 -7.00 24.02
C VAL A 229 4.62 -6.25 25.19
N GLN A 230 4.15 -5.02 24.96
CA GLN A 230 3.81 -4.07 26.02
C GLN A 230 2.33 -3.78 26.15
N SER A 231 1.60 -3.71 25.03
CA SER A 231 0.19 -3.32 25.05
C SER A 231 -0.58 -3.86 23.86
N LEU A 232 -1.90 -3.96 24.01
CA LEU A 232 -2.83 -4.12 22.90
C LEU A 232 -3.73 -2.89 22.83
N SER A 233 -3.90 -2.29 21.66
CA SER A 233 -4.86 -1.19 21.45
C SER A 233 -6.21 -1.68 20.96
N ASP A 234 -7.22 -0.86 21.17
CA ASP A 234 -8.55 -1.09 20.62
C ASP A 234 -8.57 -1.00 19.08
N THR A 235 -9.69 -1.41 18.50
CA THR A 235 -9.93 -1.33 17.06
C THR A 235 -11.16 -0.48 16.77
N VAL A 236 -11.38 -0.20 15.48
CA VAL A 236 -12.57 0.55 15.04
C VAL A 236 -13.87 -0.17 15.41
N LEU A 237 -13.85 -1.50 15.49
CA LEU A 237 -15.03 -2.32 15.78
C LEU A 237 -15.12 -2.74 17.25
N PHE A 238 -13.98 -2.92 17.92
CA PHE A 238 -13.90 -3.42 19.28
C PHE A 238 -13.16 -2.45 20.20
N GLY A 239 -13.82 -2.01 21.27
CA GLY A 239 -13.16 -1.41 22.42
C GLY A 239 -12.52 -2.44 23.31
N LEU A 240 -11.49 -2.04 24.05
CA LEU A 240 -10.95 -2.83 25.15
C LEU A 240 -11.65 -2.47 26.45
N VAL A 241 -11.71 -3.45 27.35
CA VAL A 241 -12.25 -3.30 28.70
C VAL A 241 -11.16 -3.68 29.70
N ASP A 242 -10.94 -2.83 30.68
CA ASP A 242 -10.10 -3.18 31.83
C ASP A 242 -10.82 -4.25 32.66
N ALA A 243 -10.17 -5.40 32.86
CA ALA A 243 -10.82 -6.53 33.53
C ALA A 243 -11.06 -6.29 35.03
N ALA A 244 -10.34 -5.34 35.66
CA ALA A 244 -10.46 -5.06 37.08
C ALA A 244 -11.55 -4.01 37.36
N SER A 245 -11.62 -2.93 36.58
CA SER A 245 -12.59 -1.86 36.75
C SER A 245 -13.87 -2.04 35.91
N GLY A 246 -13.80 -2.82 34.83
CA GLY A 246 -14.87 -2.93 33.84
C GLY A 246 -15.00 -1.70 32.94
N GLU A 247 -14.09 -0.73 33.05
CA GLU A 247 -14.13 0.50 32.25
C GLU A 247 -13.56 0.28 30.85
N ARG A 248 -14.05 1.08 29.90
CA ARG A 248 -13.52 1.08 28.54
C ARG A 248 -12.17 1.79 28.50
N ILE A 249 -11.19 1.12 27.89
CA ILE A 249 -9.83 1.64 27.68
C ILE A 249 -9.48 1.58 26.19
N THR A 250 -8.53 2.42 25.78
CA THR A 250 -8.02 2.46 24.39
C THR A 250 -6.75 1.63 24.21
N SER A 251 -6.11 1.25 25.32
CA SER A 251 -4.90 0.44 25.34
C SER A 251 -4.85 -0.37 26.64
N ALA A 252 -4.73 -1.69 26.51
CA ALA A 252 -4.54 -2.62 27.62
C ALA A 252 -3.04 -2.87 27.81
N PRO A 253 -2.45 -2.55 28.98
CA PRO A 253 -1.09 -2.94 29.27
C PRO A 253 -1.00 -4.46 29.42
N LEU A 254 0.08 -5.04 28.89
CA LEU A 254 0.35 -6.47 28.96
C LEU A 254 1.37 -6.76 30.07
N PRO A 255 1.31 -7.94 30.72
CA PRO A 255 2.24 -8.30 31.77
C PRO A 255 3.71 -8.20 31.31
N ALA A 256 4.56 -7.65 32.16
CA ALA A 256 5.99 -7.58 31.89
C ALA A 256 6.57 -8.98 31.64
N GLY A 257 7.39 -9.12 30.60
CA GLY A 257 8.02 -10.40 30.25
C GLY A 257 7.13 -11.37 29.47
N ALA A 258 5.93 -10.96 29.02
CA ALA A 258 5.04 -11.78 28.21
C ALA A 258 5.69 -12.41 26.96
N ALA A 259 6.70 -11.75 26.39
CA ALA A 259 7.50 -12.23 25.26
C ALA A 259 8.91 -12.72 25.64
N GLY A 260 9.31 -12.58 26.91
CA GLY A 260 10.68 -12.82 27.38
C GLY A 260 10.93 -14.21 28.00
N GLY A 261 9.90 -15.06 28.03
CA GLY A 261 9.99 -16.44 28.53
C GLY A 261 10.31 -17.45 27.41
N ALA A 262 10.71 -18.66 27.78
CA ALA A 262 11.01 -19.74 26.84
C ALA A 262 9.79 -20.50 26.31
N GLY A 263 8.57 -20.12 26.72
CA GLY A 263 7.33 -20.84 26.39
C GLY A 263 6.25 -19.92 25.85
N ALA A 264 5.33 -20.49 25.08
CA ALA A 264 4.16 -19.79 24.58
C ALA A 264 3.24 -19.33 25.73
N VAL A 265 2.67 -18.13 25.60
CA VAL A 265 1.76 -17.52 26.57
C VAL A 265 0.51 -17.03 25.86
N SER A 266 -0.66 -17.25 26.46
CA SER A 266 -1.92 -16.67 26.02
C SER A 266 -2.42 -15.67 27.06
N ILE A 267 -2.56 -14.41 26.66
CA ILE A 267 -3.04 -13.33 27.55
C ILE A 267 -4.53 -13.11 27.28
N PRO A 268 -5.39 -13.27 28.30
CA PRO A 268 -6.81 -13.00 28.16
C PRO A 268 -7.10 -11.52 28.24
N LEU A 269 -7.98 -11.06 27.36
CA LEU A 269 -8.42 -9.68 27.21
C LEU A 269 -9.95 -9.68 27.03
N LEU A 270 -10.56 -8.55 27.34
CA LEU A 270 -11.99 -8.35 27.15
C LEU A 270 -12.23 -7.22 26.16
N LEU A 271 -13.12 -7.49 25.23
CA LEU A 271 -13.58 -6.55 24.22
C LEU A 271 -15.04 -6.17 24.48
N THR A 272 -15.45 -5.05 23.90
CA THR A 272 -16.86 -4.65 23.78
C THR A 272 -17.07 -4.01 22.40
N PRO A 273 -18.25 -4.12 21.79
CA PRO A 273 -18.56 -3.36 20.58
C PRO A 273 -18.22 -1.86 20.73
N ALA A 274 -17.60 -1.25 19.71
CA ALA A 274 -17.35 0.19 19.72
C ALA A 274 -18.62 1.03 19.53
N ARG A 275 -19.59 0.44 18.83
CA ARG A 275 -20.95 0.91 18.57
C ARG A 275 -21.78 -0.33 18.24
N CYS A 276 -23.10 -0.25 18.34
CA CYS A 276 -24.00 -1.36 17.97
C CYS A 276 -24.92 -0.96 16.82
N ASP A 277 -24.38 -1.03 15.59
CA ASP A 277 -25.16 -0.84 14.36
C ASP A 277 -24.66 -1.78 13.26
N ALA A 278 -25.60 -2.36 12.50
CA ALA A 278 -25.29 -3.30 11.42
C ALA A 278 -24.39 -2.69 10.32
N HIS A 279 -24.42 -1.36 10.16
CA HIS A 279 -23.56 -0.66 9.21
C HIS A 279 -22.08 -0.75 9.59
N ALA A 280 -21.76 -0.71 10.89
CA ALA A 280 -20.40 -0.87 11.39
C ALA A 280 -19.78 -2.20 10.95
N LEU A 281 -20.56 -3.27 11.05
CA LEU A 281 -20.13 -4.61 10.67
C LEU A 281 -20.04 -4.76 9.14
N ALA A 282 -21.03 -4.25 8.41
CA ALA A 282 -21.13 -4.39 6.96
C ALA A 282 -20.02 -3.64 6.19
N ASP A 283 -19.59 -2.47 6.67
CA ASP A 283 -18.52 -1.69 6.04
C ASP A 283 -17.14 -1.95 6.65
N ASP A 284 -17.02 -2.89 7.60
CA ASP A 284 -15.79 -3.11 8.32
C ASP A 284 -14.65 -3.60 7.41
N LYS A 285 -13.53 -2.89 7.48
CA LYS A 285 -12.28 -3.24 6.78
C LYS A 285 -11.12 -3.42 7.75
N GLN A 286 -11.24 -2.96 8.99
CA GLN A 286 -10.10 -2.76 9.90
C GLN A 286 -10.41 -3.18 11.34
N GLY A 287 -11.64 -3.58 11.64
CA GLY A 287 -12.13 -3.90 12.98
C GLY A 287 -11.46 -5.12 13.60
N THR A 288 -10.83 -5.96 12.79
CA THR A 288 -10.07 -7.15 13.23
C THR A 288 -8.56 -7.00 13.00
N LEU A 289 -8.09 -5.77 12.83
CA LEU A 289 -6.66 -5.42 12.80
C LEU A 289 -6.26 -4.88 14.17
N PHE A 290 -5.64 -5.76 14.96
CA PHE A 290 -5.25 -5.49 16.33
C PHE A 290 -3.85 -4.89 16.37
N ARG A 291 -3.67 -3.78 17.09
CA ARG A 291 -2.38 -3.09 17.19
C ARG A 291 -1.70 -3.45 18.49
N VAL A 292 -0.48 -3.97 18.42
CA VAL A 292 0.32 -4.35 19.58
C VAL A 292 1.49 -3.40 19.72
N GLY A 293 1.57 -2.73 20.88
CA GLY A 293 2.74 -1.96 21.27
C GLY A 293 3.88 -2.89 21.64
N VAL A 294 5.04 -2.67 21.04
CA VAL A 294 6.26 -3.46 21.23
C VAL A 294 7.44 -2.55 21.51
N VAL A 295 8.46 -3.10 22.16
CA VAL A 295 9.81 -2.53 22.18
C VAL A 295 10.76 -3.57 21.62
N VAL A 296 11.51 -3.17 20.60
CA VAL A 296 12.57 -3.99 20.00
C VAL A 296 13.88 -3.28 20.24
N ASP A 297 14.76 -3.90 21.02
CA ASP A 297 16.10 -3.38 21.31
C ASP A 297 16.08 -1.95 21.84
N GLY A 298 15.15 -1.70 22.77
CA GLY A 298 14.92 -0.39 23.40
C GLY A 298 14.13 0.61 22.56
N THR A 299 13.81 0.29 21.30
CA THR A 299 13.04 1.16 20.41
C THR A 299 11.55 0.81 20.45
N PRO A 300 10.67 1.72 20.89
CA PRO A 300 9.23 1.48 20.89
C PRO A 300 8.66 1.56 19.47
N GLY A 301 7.63 0.76 19.22
CA GLY A 301 6.86 0.77 17.99
C GLY A 301 5.55 0.01 18.12
N THR A 302 4.83 -0.09 17.01
CA THR A 302 3.53 -0.77 16.96
C THR A 302 3.49 -1.70 15.75
N VAL A 303 3.13 -2.96 15.99
CA VAL A 303 2.86 -3.94 14.93
C VAL A 303 1.37 -4.24 14.83
N THR A 304 0.91 -4.65 13.67
CA THR A 304 -0.51 -5.01 13.44
C THR A 304 -0.65 -6.51 13.28
N ILE A 305 -1.50 -7.12 14.10
CA ILE A 305 -1.94 -8.51 13.97
C ILE A 305 -3.24 -8.53 13.18
N VAL A 306 -3.27 -9.29 12.10
CA VAL A 306 -4.48 -9.56 11.33
C VAL A 306 -5.13 -10.81 11.92
N ALA A 307 -6.36 -10.72 12.42
CA ALA A 307 -7.10 -11.91 12.82
C ALA A 307 -7.29 -12.83 11.60
N ASP A 308 -7.07 -14.12 11.78
CA ASP A 308 -7.32 -15.10 10.73
C ASP A 308 -8.82 -15.19 10.39
N ALA A 309 -9.15 -15.87 9.29
CA ALA A 309 -10.54 -15.93 8.81
C ALA A 309 -11.51 -16.54 9.83
N ALA A 310 -11.06 -17.54 10.60
CA ALA A 310 -11.88 -18.21 11.61
C ALA A 310 -12.13 -17.30 12.82
N THR A 311 -11.09 -16.66 13.34
CA THR A 311 -11.17 -15.70 14.44
C THR A 311 -11.98 -14.49 14.04
N LYS A 312 -11.79 -13.97 12.83
CA LYS A 312 -12.59 -12.86 12.29
C LYS A 312 -14.08 -13.20 12.28
N ALA A 313 -14.45 -14.37 11.76
CA ALA A 313 -15.83 -14.82 11.75
C ALA A 313 -16.39 -14.96 13.18
N ALA A 314 -15.64 -15.60 14.08
CA ALA A 314 -16.06 -15.78 15.47
C ALA A 314 -16.25 -14.45 16.22
N LEU A 315 -15.36 -13.47 16.01
CA LEU A 315 -15.46 -12.13 16.58
C LEU A 315 -16.67 -11.37 16.00
N TYR A 316 -16.97 -11.52 14.71
CA TYR A 316 -18.17 -10.93 14.12
C TYR A 316 -19.45 -11.55 14.67
N ASP A 317 -19.48 -12.88 14.86
CA ASP A 317 -20.62 -13.55 15.49
C ASP A 317 -20.79 -13.10 16.95
N ALA A 318 -19.69 -12.96 17.70
CA ALA A 318 -19.71 -12.45 19.06
C ALA A 318 -20.19 -10.99 19.14
N TYR A 319 -19.75 -10.15 18.20
CA TYR A 319 -20.22 -8.78 18.05
C TYR A 319 -21.74 -8.71 17.82
N THR A 320 -22.26 -9.53 16.89
CA THR A 320 -23.69 -9.62 16.59
C THR A 320 -24.49 -10.03 17.82
N ARG A 321 -24.03 -11.05 18.57
CA ARG A 321 -24.66 -11.46 19.84
C ARG A 321 -24.63 -10.36 20.89
N ALA A 322 -23.49 -9.71 21.09
CA ALA A 322 -23.31 -8.64 22.06
C ALA A 322 -24.20 -7.43 21.79
N CYS A 323 -24.50 -7.15 20.51
CA CYS A 323 -25.37 -6.05 20.08
C CYS A 323 -26.84 -6.44 19.84
N GLY A 324 -27.19 -7.73 19.87
CA GLY A 324 -28.55 -8.21 19.58
C GLY A 324 -29.01 -7.98 18.13
N LEU A 325 -28.09 -8.10 17.16
CA LEU A 325 -28.33 -7.88 15.72
C LEU A 325 -28.73 -9.16 14.97
#